data_AF-A0AB74TL16-F1
#
_entry.id   AF-A0AB74TL16-F1
#
_cell.length_a   1.000
_cell.length_b   1.000
_cell.length_c   1.000
_cell.angle_alpha   90.00
_cell.angle_beta   90.00
_cell.angle_gamma   90.00
#
_symmetry.space_group_name_H-M   'P 1'
#
loop_
_entity.id
_entity.type
_entity.pdbx_description
1 polymer ?
#
loop_
_entity_poly.entity_id
_entity_poly.type
_entity_poly.pdbx_seq_one_letter_code
_entity_poly.pdbx_strand_id
1 'polypeptide(L)'
;MFEFLLLVAVIILGFLTVMTDSLMRTVIFSGTFSLITAMAYLYYNAPDVALAEAAIGVGLSTIMYLVAVKKVRVYDVLYINETIEAFDDSNIEAVQDTLIRPLELFIEKTEELEPNIAYTNKDAATYQERAEHDFIICQRDNLTYLCGKTTDEVFQDIIANMNDILHDIEDIRVIYLDQEVMIDESK
;
A
#
# COMPACT_ATOMS: atom_id res chain seq x y z
N MET A 1 -38.61 19.87 -9.06
CA MET A 1 -37.28 20.52 -8.95
C MET A 1 -36.34 19.69 -8.11
N PHE A 2 -36.74 19.28 -6.89
CA PHE A 2 -35.92 18.45 -6.02
C PHE A 2 -35.57 17.07 -6.61
N GLU A 3 -36.55 16.38 -7.20
CA GLU A 3 -36.34 15.10 -7.91
C GLU A 3 -35.24 15.18 -8.97
N PHE A 4 -35.31 16.19 -9.84
CA PHE A 4 -34.32 16.43 -10.89
C PHE A 4 -32.92 16.64 -10.31
N LEU A 5 -32.81 17.35 -9.19
CA LEU A 5 -31.54 17.55 -8.50
C LEU A 5 -30.96 16.22 -8.00
N LEU A 6 -31.79 15.36 -7.38
CA LEU A 6 -31.36 14.04 -6.92
C LEU A 6 -30.86 13.16 -8.08
N LEU A 7 -31.64 13.08 -9.16
CA LEU A 7 -31.27 12.26 -10.33
C LEU A 7 -29.97 12.75 -10.99
N VAL A 8 -29.79 14.06 -11.14
CA VAL A 8 -28.55 14.64 -11.65
C VAL A 8 -27.39 14.35 -10.71
N ALA A 9 -27.58 14.47 -9.39
CA ALA A 9 -26.54 14.17 -8.41
C ALA A 9 -26.10 12.70 -8.46
N VAL A 10 -27.03 11.76 -8.62
CA VAL A 10 -26.74 10.31 -8.79
C VAL A 10 -25.89 10.08 -10.04
N ILE A 11 -26.23 10.70 -11.17
CA ILE A 11 -25.45 10.57 -12.42
C ILE A 11 -24.04 11.14 -12.24
N ILE A 12 -23.90 12.33 -11.65
CA ILE A 12 -22.60 12.96 -11.42
C ILE A 12 -21.73 12.10 -10.49
N LEU A 13 -22.29 11.62 -9.38
CA LEU A 13 -21.57 10.77 -8.42
C LEU A 13 -21.16 9.45 -9.05
N GLY A 14 -22.02 8.84 -9.88
CA GLY A 14 -21.67 7.63 -10.63
C GLY A 14 -20.47 7.86 -11.55
N PHE A 15 -20.46 8.98 -12.28
CA PHE A 15 -19.34 9.34 -13.14
C PHE A 15 -18.05 9.62 -12.35
N LEU A 16 -18.14 10.37 -11.24
CA LEU A 16 -16.99 10.65 -10.36
C LEU A 16 -16.42 9.38 -9.75
N THR A 17 -17.27 8.42 -9.39
CA THR A 17 -16.85 7.12 -8.83
C THR A 17 -15.98 6.37 -9.83
N VAL A 18 -16.32 6.39 -11.12
CA VAL A 18 -15.56 5.66 -12.15
C VAL A 18 -14.31 6.43 -12.61
N MET A 19 -14.36 7.76 -12.64
CA MET A 19 -13.23 8.58 -13.12
C MET A 19 -12.09 8.76 -12.11
N THR A 20 -12.24 8.26 -10.89
CA THR A 20 -11.28 8.52 -9.82
C THR A 20 -10.21 7.44 -9.73
N ASP A 21 -8.93 7.85 -9.81
CA ASP A 21 -7.79 6.91 -9.75
C ASP A 21 -7.49 6.37 -8.35
N SER A 22 -7.99 7.02 -7.29
CA SER A 22 -7.76 6.56 -5.91
C SER A 22 -8.92 5.70 -5.44
N LEU A 23 -8.62 4.44 -5.13
CA LEU A 23 -9.57 3.48 -4.57
C LEU A 23 -10.33 4.05 -3.36
N MET A 24 -9.63 4.73 -2.44
CA MET A 24 -10.26 5.29 -1.24
C MET A 24 -11.30 6.37 -1.59
N ARG A 25 -10.99 7.26 -2.54
CA ARG A 25 -11.94 8.28 -3.02
C ARG A 25 -13.12 7.63 -3.76
N THR A 26 -12.87 6.58 -4.54
CA THR A 26 -13.90 5.78 -5.21
C THR A 26 -14.88 5.18 -4.21
N VAL A 27 -14.40 4.63 -3.10
CA VAL A 27 -15.26 4.10 -2.02
C VAL A 27 -16.12 5.20 -1.40
N ILE A 28 -15.55 6.38 -1.13
CA ILE A 28 -16.28 7.53 -0.58
C ILE A 28 -17.39 7.99 -1.53
N PHE A 29 -17.08 8.12 -2.82
CA PHE A 29 -18.07 8.52 -3.83
C PHE A 29 -19.16 7.46 -4.01
N SER A 30 -18.81 6.17 -4.00
CA SER A 30 -19.77 5.07 -4.02
C SER A 30 -20.71 5.09 -2.81
N GLY A 31 -20.19 5.35 -1.60
CA GLY A 31 -21.02 5.50 -0.40
C GLY A 31 -21.96 6.71 -0.50
N THR A 32 -21.45 7.84 -0.98
CA THR A 32 -22.27 9.05 -1.20
C THR A 32 -23.36 8.80 -2.24
N PHE A 33 -23.03 8.10 -3.33
CA PHE A 33 -23.98 7.69 -4.37
C PHE A 33 -25.14 6.87 -3.79
N SER A 34 -24.84 5.88 -2.95
CA SER A 34 -25.85 5.06 -2.29
C SER A 34 -26.73 5.90 -1.35
N LEU A 35 -26.15 6.83 -0.58
CA LEU A 35 -26.91 7.71 0.30
C LEU A 35 -27.93 8.57 -0.45
N ILE A 36 -27.52 9.18 -1.57
CA ILE A 36 -28.41 9.98 -2.42
C ILE A 36 -29.48 9.09 -3.07
N THR A 37 -29.14 7.85 -3.44
CA THR A 37 -30.08 6.87 -3.98
C THR A 37 -31.13 6.46 -2.95
N ALA A 38 -30.74 6.21 -1.69
CA ALA A 38 -31.68 5.95 -0.60
C ALA A 38 -32.61 7.15 -0.36
N MET A 39 -32.08 8.38 -0.44
CA MET A 39 -32.88 9.60 -0.34
C MET A 39 -33.88 9.73 -1.50
N ALA A 40 -33.50 9.33 -2.71
CA ALA A 40 -34.41 9.27 -3.85
C ALA A 40 -35.54 8.25 -3.63
N TYR A 41 -35.24 7.05 -3.10
CA TYR A 41 -36.27 6.06 -2.76
C TYR A 41 -37.27 6.57 -1.70
N LEU A 42 -36.79 7.29 -0.67
CA LEU A 42 -37.69 7.96 0.27
C LEU A 42 -38.61 8.97 -0.42
N TYR A 43 -38.05 9.76 -1.35
CA TYR A 43 -38.82 10.75 -2.12
C TYR A 43 -39.91 10.10 -2.97
N TYR A 44 -39.66 8.92 -3.53
CA TYR A 44 -40.64 8.14 -4.30
C TYR A 44 -41.62 7.33 -3.43
N ASN A 45 -41.70 7.59 -2.12
CA ASN A 45 -42.56 6.86 -1.18
C ASN A 45 -42.25 5.35 -1.13
N ALA A 46 -40.99 4.96 -1.30
CA ALA A 46 -40.51 3.59 -1.13
C ALA A 46 -39.61 3.48 0.13
N PRO A 47 -40.18 3.61 1.35
CA PRO A 47 -39.40 3.67 2.58
C PRO A 47 -38.67 2.36 2.91
N ASP A 48 -39.26 1.20 2.59
CA ASP A 48 -38.65 -0.10 2.86
C ASP A 48 -37.39 -0.30 1.99
N VAL A 49 -37.48 0.08 0.72
CA VAL A 49 -36.36 0.03 -0.22
C VAL A 49 -35.27 1.02 0.18
N ALA A 50 -35.66 2.23 0.60
CA ALA A 50 -34.70 3.23 1.08
C ALA A 50 -33.93 2.77 2.31
N LEU A 51 -34.62 2.14 3.27
CA LEU A 51 -33.97 1.60 4.47
C LEU A 51 -32.99 0.49 4.13
N ALA A 52 -33.38 -0.42 3.23
CA ALA A 52 -32.50 -1.48 2.75
C ALA A 52 -31.27 -0.93 2.02
N GLU A 53 -31.45 0.06 1.14
CA GLU A 53 -30.35 0.72 0.42
C GLU A 53 -29.39 1.42 1.38
N ALA A 54 -29.90 2.18 2.34
CA ALA A 54 -29.04 2.86 3.33
C ALA A 54 -28.23 1.87 4.16
N ALA A 55 -28.84 0.76 4.58
CA ALA A 55 -28.18 -0.29 5.37
C ALA A 55 -27.10 -1.02 4.56
N ILE A 56 -27.41 -1.41 3.32
CA ILE A 56 -26.51 -2.22 2.50
C ILE A 56 -25.46 -1.36 1.80
N GLY A 57 -25.84 -0.25 1.18
CA GLY A 57 -24.92 0.54 0.37
C GLY A 57 -23.99 1.41 1.20
N VAL A 58 -24.52 2.31 2.04
CA VAL A 58 -23.67 3.13 2.92
C VAL A 58 -23.09 2.31 4.08
N GLY A 59 -23.88 1.43 4.69
CA GLY A 59 -23.43 0.61 5.82
C GLY A 59 -22.48 -0.50 5.40
N LEU A 60 -23.02 -1.59 4.86
CA LEU A 60 -22.25 -2.82 4.63
C LEU A 60 -21.21 -2.68 3.51
N SER A 61 -21.61 -2.16 2.34
CA SER A 61 -20.76 -2.15 1.14
C SER A 61 -19.57 -1.20 1.31
N THR A 62 -19.77 -0.02 1.90
CA THR A 62 -18.67 0.89 2.22
C THR A 62 -17.65 0.23 3.16
N ILE A 63 -18.11 -0.44 4.23
CA ILE A 63 -17.21 -1.14 5.16
C ILE A 63 -16.44 -2.25 4.43
N MET A 64 -17.13 -3.07 3.64
CA MET A 64 -16.50 -4.15 2.86
C MET A 64 -15.45 -3.61 1.89
N TYR A 65 -15.73 -2.49 1.20
CA TYR A 65 -14.76 -1.89 0.31
C TYR A 65 -13.59 -1.26 1.05
N LEU A 66 -13.80 -0.62 2.20
CA LEU A 66 -12.69 -0.09 3.00
C LEU A 66 -11.76 -1.21 3.48
N VAL A 67 -12.32 -2.34 3.92
CA VAL A 67 -11.54 -3.52 4.31
C VAL A 67 -10.79 -4.10 3.11
N ALA A 68 -11.45 -4.22 1.95
CA ALA A 68 -10.82 -4.70 0.74
C ALA A 68 -9.68 -3.78 0.27
N VAL A 69 -9.88 -2.46 0.27
CA VAL A 69 -8.86 -1.48 -0.12
C VAL A 69 -7.68 -1.50 0.85
N LYS A 70 -7.92 -1.71 2.15
CA LYS A 70 -6.83 -1.90 3.11
C LYS A 70 -6.01 -3.14 2.77
N LYS A 71 -6.67 -4.25 2.44
CA LYS A 71 -6.04 -5.54 2.18
C LYS A 71 -5.33 -5.65 0.83
N VAL A 72 -5.78 -4.92 -0.19
CA VAL A 72 -5.21 -4.96 -1.55
C VAL A 72 -3.95 -4.09 -1.68
N ARG A 73 -3.56 -3.35 -0.64
CA ARG A 73 -2.28 -2.66 -0.65
C ARG A 73 -1.16 -3.70 -0.61
N VAL A 74 -0.54 -3.89 -1.76
CA VAL A 74 0.70 -4.65 -1.90
C VAL A 74 1.82 -3.74 -1.42
N TYR A 75 2.69 -4.27 -0.56
CA TYR A 75 3.88 -3.57 -0.13
C TYR A 75 5.08 -4.10 -0.91
N ASP A 76 5.59 -3.29 -1.83
CA ASP A 76 6.64 -3.72 -2.76
C ASP A 76 8.03 -3.60 -2.11
N VAL A 77 8.67 -4.76 -1.90
CA VAL A 77 10.00 -4.88 -1.31
C VAL A 77 11.00 -5.34 -2.37
N LEU A 78 12.05 -4.56 -2.61
CA LEU A 78 13.13 -4.92 -3.51
C LEU A 78 14.37 -5.34 -2.71
N TYR A 79 14.82 -6.57 -2.87
CA TYR A 79 16.09 -7.06 -2.34
C TYR A 79 17.18 -7.00 -3.42
N ILE A 80 18.26 -6.29 -3.12
CA ILE A 80 19.43 -6.12 -3.97
C ILE A 80 20.63 -6.78 -3.31
N ASN A 81 21.30 -7.66 -4.04
CA ASN A 81 22.58 -8.20 -3.62
C ASN A 81 23.61 -8.10 -4.74
N GLU A 82 24.60 -7.23 -4.55
CA GLU A 82 25.62 -6.92 -5.56
C GLU A 82 26.81 -7.87 -5.55
N THR A 83 26.95 -8.68 -4.50
CA THR A 83 28.06 -9.66 -4.40
C THR A 83 27.75 -10.96 -5.14
N ILE A 84 26.51 -11.15 -5.60
CA ILE A 84 26.04 -12.36 -6.27
C ILE A 84 25.90 -12.11 -7.79
N GLU A 85 26.65 -12.85 -8.61
CA GLU A 85 26.60 -12.73 -10.08
C GLU A 85 25.25 -13.19 -10.67
N ALA A 86 24.60 -14.20 -10.07
CA ALA A 86 23.26 -14.64 -10.40
C ALA A 86 22.60 -15.31 -9.19
N PHE A 87 21.35 -14.94 -8.90
CA PHE A 87 20.56 -15.63 -7.88
C PHE A 87 20.28 -17.07 -8.33
N ASP A 88 20.74 -18.04 -7.53
CA ASP A 88 20.27 -19.43 -7.60
C ASP A 88 19.34 -19.73 -6.41
N ASP A 89 18.64 -20.86 -6.48
CA ASP A 89 17.67 -21.27 -5.44
C ASP A 89 18.29 -21.35 -4.04
N SER A 90 19.57 -21.71 -3.92
CA SER A 90 20.24 -21.84 -2.61
C SER A 90 20.57 -20.49 -1.98
N ASN A 91 20.94 -19.50 -2.79
CA ASN A 91 21.17 -18.13 -2.32
C ASN A 91 19.85 -17.43 -1.94
N ILE A 92 18.77 -17.73 -2.67
CA ILE A 92 17.44 -17.22 -2.35
C ILE A 92 16.95 -17.82 -1.02
N GLU A 93 17.03 -19.14 -0.84
CA GLU A 93 16.59 -19.81 0.41
C GLU A 93 17.33 -19.29 1.65
N ALA A 94 18.66 -19.09 1.55
CA ALA A 94 19.47 -18.61 2.67
C ALA A 94 19.06 -17.21 3.15
N VAL A 95 18.79 -16.29 2.21
CA VAL A 95 18.31 -14.93 2.51
C VAL A 95 16.83 -14.95 2.91
N GLN A 96 16.06 -15.88 2.33
CA GLN A 96 14.63 -15.98 2.57
C GLN A 96 14.33 -16.29 4.04
N ASP A 97 14.99 -17.29 4.62
CA ASP A 97 14.72 -17.66 6.02
C ASP A 97 15.29 -16.65 7.04
N THR A 98 16.37 -15.93 6.70
CA THR A 98 17.05 -15.03 7.65
C THR A 98 16.52 -13.60 7.65
N LEU A 99 16.09 -13.08 6.50
CA LEU A 99 15.70 -11.68 6.36
C LEU A 99 14.30 -11.50 5.79
N ILE A 100 13.99 -12.18 4.68
CA ILE A 100 12.75 -11.92 3.94
C ILE A 100 11.54 -12.44 4.69
N ARG A 101 11.59 -13.68 5.19
CA ARG A 101 10.45 -14.32 5.87
C ARG A 101 10.07 -13.64 7.18
N PRO A 102 11.00 -13.22 8.05
CA PRO A 102 10.65 -12.39 9.21
C PRO A 102 9.95 -11.08 8.81
N LEU A 103 10.42 -10.42 7.75
CA LEU A 103 9.80 -9.20 7.22
C LEU A 103 8.41 -9.46 6.62
N GLU A 104 8.25 -10.51 5.81
CA GLU A 104 6.95 -10.94 5.28
C GLU A 104 5.95 -11.17 6.41
N LEU A 105 6.35 -11.92 7.44
CA LEU A 105 5.49 -12.22 8.58
C LEU A 105 5.12 -10.95 9.36
N PHE A 106 6.02 -9.99 9.48
CA PHE A 106 5.74 -8.72 10.13
C PHE A 106 4.75 -7.88 9.31
N ILE A 107 4.98 -7.74 8.00
CA ILE A 107 4.13 -6.97 7.08
C ILE A 107 2.73 -7.61 6.97
N GLU A 108 2.65 -8.94 6.88
CA GLU A 108 1.37 -9.65 6.78
C GLU A 108 0.58 -9.60 8.10
N LYS A 109 1.24 -9.76 9.25
CA LYS A 109 0.55 -9.89 10.55
C LYS A 109 0.30 -8.59 11.27
N THR A 110 1.22 -7.63 11.16
CA THR A 110 1.15 -6.36 11.89
C THR A 110 0.45 -5.31 11.04
N GLU A 111 0.88 -5.17 9.77
CA GLU A 111 0.38 -4.14 8.87
C GLU A 111 -0.83 -4.61 8.03
N GLU A 112 -1.12 -5.92 8.03
CA GLU A 112 -2.19 -6.55 7.24
C GLU A 112 -2.07 -6.28 5.73
N LEU A 113 -0.84 -6.16 5.24
CA LEU A 113 -0.50 -5.92 3.85
C LEU A 113 0.04 -7.20 3.18
N GLU A 114 -0.11 -7.28 1.86
CA GLU A 114 0.49 -8.38 1.09
C GLU A 114 1.89 -7.98 0.63
N PRO A 115 2.97 -8.56 1.18
CA PRO A 115 4.32 -8.25 0.72
C PRO A 115 4.57 -8.85 -0.66
N ASN A 116 5.09 -8.05 -1.58
CA ASN A 116 5.60 -8.54 -2.86
C ASN A 116 7.10 -8.33 -2.90
N ILE A 117 7.87 -9.42 -3.08
CA ILE A 117 9.33 -9.36 -3.05
C ILE A 117 9.90 -9.58 -4.44
N ALA A 118 10.70 -8.63 -4.88
CA ALA A 118 11.53 -8.74 -6.06
C ALA A 118 13.00 -8.88 -5.68
N TYR A 119 13.75 -9.71 -6.41
CA TYR A 119 15.19 -9.92 -6.21
C TYR A 119 15.96 -9.41 -7.42
N THR A 120 17.06 -8.68 -7.20
CA THR A 120 17.92 -8.22 -8.29
C THR A 120 19.38 -8.16 -7.87
N ASN A 121 20.26 -8.42 -8.82
CA ASN A 121 21.73 -8.39 -8.66
C ASN A 121 22.35 -7.14 -9.31
N LYS A 122 21.50 -6.23 -9.80
CA LYS A 122 21.93 -5.01 -10.48
C LYS A 122 22.20 -3.91 -9.46
N ASP A 123 23.22 -3.11 -9.73
CA ASP A 123 23.69 -2.02 -8.88
C ASP A 123 22.54 -1.07 -8.48
N ALA A 124 22.44 -0.80 -7.17
CA ALA A 124 21.40 0.05 -6.58
C ALA A 124 21.35 1.46 -7.20
N ALA A 125 22.46 1.97 -7.74
CA ALA A 125 22.51 3.26 -8.42
C ALA A 125 21.65 3.34 -9.69
N THR A 126 21.31 2.20 -10.30
CA THR A 126 20.46 2.15 -11.51
C THR A 126 18.97 2.34 -11.18
N TYR A 127 18.57 2.19 -9.92
CA TYR A 127 17.15 2.19 -9.49
C TYR A 127 16.73 3.44 -8.69
N GLN A 128 17.66 4.34 -8.36
CA GLN A 128 17.31 5.63 -7.74
C GLN A 128 16.41 6.50 -8.64
N GLU A 129 16.46 6.33 -9.97
CA GLU A 129 15.63 7.09 -10.93
C GLU A 129 14.20 6.53 -11.10
N ARG A 130 13.90 5.33 -10.57
CA ARG A 130 12.56 4.72 -10.61
C ARG A 130 12.17 4.27 -9.20
N ALA A 131 11.77 5.23 -8.38
CA ALA A 131 11.20 5.00 -7.04
C ALA A 131 9.81 4.33 -7.11
N GLU A 132 9.76 3.12 -7.67
CA GLU A 132 8.55 2.32 -7.85
C GLU A 132 8.34 1.30 -6.71
N HIS A 133 9.33 1.14 -5.81
CA HIS A 133 9.26 0.25 -4.65
C HIS A 133 9.08 1.05 -3.36
N ASP A 134 8.29 0.51 -2.43
CA ASP A 134 8.02 1.13 -1.13
C ASP A 134 9.22 0.95 -0.18
N PHE A 135 9.89 -0.20 -0.27
CA PHE A 135 11.01 -0.57 0.58
C PHE A 135 12.11 -1.27 -0.21
N ILE A 136 13.38 -0.89 0.00
CA ILE A 136 14.53 -1.47 -0.67
C ILE A 136 15.52 -1.98 0.38
N ILE A 137 16.05 -3.18 0.17
CA ILE A 137 17.03 -3.84 1.02
C ILE A 137 18.27 -4.10 0.18
N CYS A 138 19.39 -3.46 0.49
CA CYS A 138 20.64 -3.65 -0.25
C CYS A 138 21.69 -4.32 0.62
N GLN A 139 22.27 -5.43 0.15
CA GLN A 139 23.40 -6.07 0.81
C GLN A 139 24.70 -5.78 0.04
N ARG A 140 25.66 -5.14 0.72
CA ARG A 140 26.99 -4.81 0.18
C ARG A 140 28.05 -5.09 1.24
N ASP A 141 29.10 -5.85 0.89
CA ASP A 141 30.27 -6.08 1.75
C ASP A 141 29.94 -6.47 3.21
N ASN A 142 28.98 -7.37 3.39
CA ASN A 142 28.50 -7.87 4.69
C ASN A 142 27.69 -6.85 5.53
N LEU A 143 27.35 -5.68 4.97
CA LEU A 143 26.44 -4.70 5.54
C LEU A 143 25.07 -4.78 4.86
N THR A 144 24.00 -4.66 5.66
CA THR A 144 22.63 -4.61 5.17
C THR A 144 22.09 -3.19 5.28
N TYR A 145 21.64 -2.63 4.17
CA TYR A 145 21.08 -1.29 4.09
C TYR A 145 19.56 -1.39 3.89
N LEU A 146 18.79 -0.76 4.78
CA LEU A 146 17.35 -0.62 4.68
C LEU A 146 17.03 0.78 4.18
N CYS A 147 16.46 0.87 2.99
CA CYS A 147 16.18 2.12 2.31
C CYS A 147 14.67 2.30 2.14
N GLY A 148 14.13 3.41 2.62
CA GLY A 148 12.70 3.72 2.51
C GLY A 148 12.45 5.22 2.66
N LYS A 149 11.17 5.61 2.67
CA LYS A 149 10.77 7.03 2.81
C LYS A 149 10.39 7.34 4.26
N THR A 150 10.72 8.55 4.75
CA THR A 150 10.27 9.01 6.07
C THR A 150 8.74 9.16 6.15
N THR A 151 8.08 9.36 5.01
CA THR A 151 6.61 9.46 4.93
C THR A 151 5.89 8.11 4.93
N ASP A 152 6.61 7.00 4.84
CA ASP A 152 6.03 5.66 4.79
C ASP A 152 5.87 5.10 6.21
N GLU A 153 4.62 4.98 6.68
CA GLU A 153 4.29 4.48 8.02
C GLU A 153 4.76 3.04 8.23
N VAL A 154 4.62 2.17 7.22
CA VAL A 154 5.03 0.76 7.29
C VAL A 154 6.53 0.66 7.44
N PHE A 155 7.28 1.46 6.68
CA PHE A 155 8.73 1.51 6.80
C PHE A 155 9.16 1.97 8.20
N GLN A 156 8.52 3.01 8.76
CA GLN A 156 8.81 3.47 10.12
C GLN A 156 8.55 2.37 11.17
N ASP A 157 7.46 1.62 11.04
CA ASP A 157 7.13 0.53 11.96
C ASP A 157 8.11 -0.65 11.84
N ILE A 158 8.58 -0.96 10.63
CA ILE A 158 9.67 -1.93 10.42
C ILE A 158 10.94 -1.48 11.15
N ILE A 159 11.34 -0.20 11.01
CA ILE A 159 12.53 0.32 11.71
C ILE A 159 12.35 0.31 13.23
N ALA A 160 11.16 0.66 13.73
CA ALA A 160 10.86 0.66 15.16
C ALA A 160 10.94 -0.74 15.79
N ASN A 161 10.57 -1.78 15.03
CA ASN A 161 10.58 -3.18 15.48
C ASN A 161 11.76 -3.99 14.92
N MET A 162 12.75 -3.34 14.30
CA MET A 162 13.83 -4.00 13.55
C MET A 162 14.60 -5.03 14.38
N ASN A 163 14.86 -4.74 15.66
CA ASN A 163 15.58 -5.66 16.54
C ASN A 163 14.78 -6.94 16.87
N ASP A 164 13.45 -6.87 16.85
CA ASP A 164 12.59 -8.04 17.05
C ASP A 164 12.41 -8.83 15.75
N ILE A 165 12.37 -8.14 14.61
CA ILE A 165 12.20 -8.74 13.27
C ILE A 165 13.50 -9.42 12.80
N LEU A 166 14.64 -8.70 12.87
CA LEU A 166 15.93 -9.08 12.27
C LEU A 166 16.99 -9.36 13.35
N HIS A 167 16.68 -10.27 14.27
CA HIS A 167 17.54 -10.60 15.40
C HIS A 167 18.88 -11.27 15.02
N ASP A 168 18.96 -11.89 13.84
CA ASP A 168 20.15 -12.61 13.37
C ASP A 168 21.14 -11.72 12.59
N ILE A 169 20.84 -10.43 12.40
CA ILE A 169 21.64 -9.51 11.57
C ILE A 169 22.17 -8.37 12.43
N GLU A 170 23.47 -8.37 12.71
CA GLU A 170 24.08 -7.41 13.64
C GLU A 170 24.38 -6.04 13.01
N ASP A 171 24.60 -5.96 11.70
CA ASP A 171 25.14 -4.78 11.02
C ASP A 171 24.15 -4.20 9.99
N ILE A 172 23.07 -3.59 10.51
CA ILE A 172 22.02 -2.93 9.71
C ILE A 172 22.19 -1.41 9.71
N ARG A 173 22.11 -0.78 8.54
CA ARG A 173 22.09 0.67 8.36
C ARG A 173 20.79 1.12 7.70
N VAL A 174 20.20 2.19 8.19
CA VAL A 174 18.94 2.75 7.65
C VAL A 174 19.25 4.00 6.83
N ILE A 175 18.70 4.10 5.62
CA ILE A 175 18.84 5.24 4.71
C ILE A 175 17.44 5.74 4.35
N TYR A 176 17.21 7.05 4.49
CA TYR A 176 15.97 7.70 4.09
C TYR A 176 16.13 8.35 2.71
N LEU A 177 15.44 7.81 1.71
CA LEU A 177 15.56 8.21 0.30
C LEU A 177 15.12 9.67 0.07
N ASP A 178 14.18 10.16 0.87
CA ASP A 178 13.68 11.54 0.86
C ASP A 178 14.65 12.55 1.50
N GLN A 179 15.64 12.08 2.26
CA GLN A 179 16.67 12.93 2.87
C GLN A 179 17.95 13.02 2.02
N GLU A 180 18.23 12.03 1.16
CA GLU A 180 19.41 12.00 0.29
C GLU A 180 19.31 12.88 -0.97
N VAL A 181 18.11 13.32 -1.37
CA VAL A 181 17.93 14.28 -2.49
C VAL A 181 18.64 15.62 -2.22
N MET A 182 19.05 15.89 -0.97
CA MET A 182 19.75 17.12 -0.59
C MET A 182 21.29 17.05 -0.68
N ILE A 183 21.89 15.95 -1.15
CA ILE A 183 23.36 15.77 -1.13
C ILE A 183 24.02 15.74 -2.53
N ASP A 184 23.29 15.54 -3.63
CA ASP A 184 23.92 15.41 -4.97
C ASP A 184 23.84 16.65 -5.90
N GLU A 185 23.28 17.78 -5.46
CA GLU A 185 23.33 19.04 -6.25
C GLU A 185 24.62 19.85 -6.08
N SER A 186 25.70 19.26 -5.54
CA SER A 186 26.97 19.98 -5.36
C SER A 186 28.20 19.20 -5.77
N LYS A 187 28.24 18.76 -7.04
CA LYS A 187 29.50 18.52 -7.75
C LYS A 187 29.50 19.06 -9.17
#